data_AF-A0A9W5JBZ9-F1
#
_entry.id   AF-A0A9W5JBZ9-F1
#
_cell.length_a   1.000
_cell.length_b   1.000
_cell.length_c   1.000
_cell.angle_alpha   90.00
_cell.angle_beta   90.00
_cell.angle_gamma   90.00
#
_symmetry.space_group_name_H-M   'P 1'
#
loop_
_entity.id
_entity.type
_entity.pdbx_description
1 polymer ?
#
loop_
_entity_poly.entity_id
_entity_poly.type
_entity_poly.pdbx_seq_one_letter_code
_entity_poly.pdbx_strand_id
1 'polypeptide(L)'
;MAISARELLRKNVEPYEVLGLEKGQFSEEQLIELMVQYPLLINRPIMVTERGTRLCRPSERVLDILPEAQQGAFSKEDGEPVVDEQGQRLKP
;
A
#
# COMPACT_ATOMS: atom_id res chain seq x y z
N MET A 1 -2.68 -8.26 7.37
CA MET A 1 -3.06 -7.64 6.10
C MET A 1 -4.11 -8.56 5.46
N ALA A 2 -5.22 -8.03 4.95
CA ALA A 2 -6.33 -8.82 4.42
C ALA A 2 -6.72 -8.30 3.03
N ILE A 3 -5.81 -8.47 2.07
CA ILE A 3 -6.02 -8.15 0.65
C ILE A 3 -5.58 -9.37 -0.17
N SER A 4 -6.19 -9.56 -1.33
CA SER A 4 -5.81 -10.58 -2.32
C SER A 4 -4.46 -10.26 -2.97
N ALA A 5 -3.80 -11.26 -3.53
CA ALA A 5 -2.61 -11.10 -4.35
C ALA A 5 -2.87 -10.14 -5.53
N ARG A 6 -4.08 -10.21 -6.12
CA ARG A 6 -4.49 -9.31 -7.21
C ARG A 6 -4.59 -7.85 -6.77
N GLU A 7 -5.08 -7.57 -5.57
CA GLU A 7 -5.11 -6.20 -5.01
C GLU A 7 -3.71 -5.66 -4.68
N LEU A 8 -2.74 -6.54 -4.43
CA LEU A 8 -1.34 -6.16 -4.20
C LEU A 8 -0.59 -5.85 -5.50
N LEU A 9 -1.11 -6.20 -6.67
CA LEU A 9 -0.44 -5.93 -7.94
C LEU A 9 -0.33 -4.43 -8.21
N ARG A 10 0.88 -4.00 -8.57
CA ARG A 10 1.15 -2.70 -9.13
C ARG A 10 0.76 -2.71 -10.60
N LYS A 11 -0.20 -1.87 -10.96
CA LYS A 11 -0.62 -1.62 -12.35
C LYS A 11 0.32 -0.61 -13.02
N ASN A 12 0.23 -0.49 -14.34
CA ASN A 12 0.99 0.46 -15.17
C ASN A 12 2.52 0.30 -14.99
N VAL A 13 2.96 -0.95 -14.93
CA VAL A 13 4.38 -1.34 -14.95
C VAL A 13 4.54 -2.39 -16.03
N GLU A 14 5.70 -2.40 -16.67
CA GLU A 14 5.97 -3.25 -17.83
C GLU A 14 5.62 -4.73 -17.59
N PRO A 15 6.00 -5.41 -16.48
CA PRO A 15 5.64 -6.81 -16.28
C PRO A 15 4.12 -7.03 -16.19
N TYR A 16 3.36 -6.06 -15.67
CA TYR A 16 1.90 -6.18 -15.56
C TYR A 16 1.25 -6.18 -16.95
N GLU A 17 1.75 -5.34 -17.85
CA GLU A 17 1.26 -5.16 -19.22
C GLU A 17 1.70 -6.31 -20.12
N VAL A 18 2.99 -6.65 -20.12
CA VAL A 18 3.57 -7.72 -20.95
C VAL A 18 3.00 -9.09 -20.61
N LEU A 19 2.76 -9.37 -19.32
CA LEU A 19 2.16 -10.64 -18.87
C LEU A 19 0.63 -10.64 -19.00
N GLY A 20 0.00 -9.55 -19.40
CA GLY A 20 -1.46 -9.47 -19.59
C GLY A 20 -2.27 -9.67 -18.30
N LEU A 21 -1.75 -9.22 -17.15
CA LEU A 21 -2.33 -9.51 -15.83
C LEU A 21 -3.73 -8.91 -15.61
N GLU A 22 -4.13 -7.93 -16.42
CA GLU A 22 -5.47 -7.35 -16.40
C GLU A 22 -6.55 -8.36 -16.80
N LYS A 23 -6.33 -9.11 -17.90
CA LYS A 23 -7.35 -9.94 -18.55
C LYS A 23 -7.15 -11.44 -18.30
N GLY A 24 -5.97 -11.85 -17.85
CA GLY A 24 -5.68 -13.25 -17.55
C GLY A 24 -6.36 -13.74 -16.27
N GLN A 25 -6.84 -14.98 -16.32
CA GLN A 25 -7.30 -15.72 -15.15
C GLN A 25 -6.09 -16.38 -14.47
N PHE A 26 -5.51 -15.66 -13.50
CA PHE A 26 -4.41 -16.15 -12.67
C PHE A 26 -4.95 -16.51 -11.28
N SER A 27 -4.49 -17.62 -10.71
CA SER A 27 -4.76 -17.96 -9.30
C SER A 27 -3.99 -17.05 -8.35
N GLU A 28 -4.35 -17.06 -7.06
CA GLU A 28 -3.62 -16.33 -6.02
C GLU A 28 -2.14 -16.76 -5.97
N GLU A 29 -1.88 -18.06 -6.03
CA GLU A 29 -0.52 -18.64 -5.99
C GLU A 29 0.30 -18.19 -7.20
N GLN A 30 -0.27 -18.23 -8.40
CA GLN A 30 0.41 -17.78 -9.62
C GLN A 30 0.78 -16.29 -9.54
N LEU A 31 -0.12 -15.46 -9.01
CA LEU A 31 0.17 -14.03 -8.83
C LEU A 31 1.29 -13.81 -7.81
N ILE A 32 1.33 -14.61 -6.73
CA ILE A 32 2.41 -14.55 -5.74
C ILE A 32 3.74 -14.96 -6.36
N GLU A 33 3.78 -16.06 -7.13
CA GLU A 33 4.99 -16.49 -7.83
C GLU A 33 5.49 -15.42 -8.80
N LEU A 34 4.58 -14.80 -9.56
CA LEU A 34 4.93 -13.68 -10.44
C LEU A 34 5.45 -12.46 -9.67
N MET A 35 4.91 -12.16 -8.49
CA MET A 35 5.43 -11.07 -7.64
C MET A 35 6.83 -11.38 -7.08
N VAL A 36 7.14 -12.65 -6.79
CA VAL A 36 8.49 -13.08 -6.40
C VAL A 36 9.45 -12.98 -7.59
N GLN A 37 9.02 -13.39 -8.78
CA GLN A 37 9.83 -13.34 -9.99
C GLN A 37 10.06 -11.91 -10.50
N TYR A 38 9.04 -11.06 -10.39
CA TYR A 38 9.04 -9.66 -10.84
C TYR A 38 8.64 -8.74 -9.68
N PRO A 39 9.57 -8.39 -8.77
CA PRO A 39 9.27 -7.58 -7.58
C PRO A 39 8.63 -6.22 -7.89
N LEU A 40 8.80 -5.69 -9.11
CA LEU A 40 8.14 -4.47 -9.58
C LEU A 40 6.60 -4.58 -9.58
N LEU A 41 6.06 -5.79 -9.65
CA LEU A 41 4.63 -6.08 -9.52
C LEU A 41 4.10 -5.86 -8.11
N ILE A 42 4.94 -5.72 -7.09
CA ILE A 42 4.48 -5.52 -5.71
C ILE A 42 4.17 -4.03 -5.50
N ASN A 43 2.91 -3.71 -5.22
CA ASN A 43 2.49 -2.33 -4.95
C ASN A 43 3.06 -1.84 -3.60
N ARG A 44 3.30 -0.53 -3.50
CA ARG A 44 4.11 0.05 -2.41
C ARG A 44 3.52 1.34 -1.81
N PRO A 45 3.83 1.65 -0.54
CA PRO A 45 4.63 0.85 0.41
C PRO A 45 3.80 -0.19 1.18
N ILE A 46 4.42 -1.34 1.49
CA ILE A 46 3.92 -2.29 2.49
C ILE A 46 4.62 -1.99 3.81
N MET A 47 3.85 -1.75 4.86
CA MET A 47 4.34 -1.42 6.20
C MET A 47 4.02 -2.56 7.17
N VAL A 48 4.99 -2.92 8.00
CA VAL A 48 4.88 -3.94 9.06
C VAL A 48 5.21 -3.29 10.39
N THR A 49 4.35 -3.50 11.39
CA THR A 49 4.52 -3.03 12.77
C THR A 49 4.04 -4.14 13.71
N GLU A 50 4.25 -3.98 15.02
CA GLU A 50 3.67 -4.88 16.02
C GLU A 50 2.13 -4.89 16.03
N ARG A 51 1.47 -3.80 15.56
CA ARG A 51 0.01 -3.71 15.47
C ARG A 51 -0.54 -4.31 14.17
N GLY A 52 0.32 -4.69 13.23
CA GLY A 52 -0.05 -5.42 12.02
C GLY A 52 0.62 -4.90 10.75
N THR A 53 0.07 -5.35 9.62
CA THR A 53 0.61 -5.11 8.27
C THR A 53 -0.43 -4.51 7.34
N ARG A 54 -0.03 -3.52 6.53
CA ARG A 54 -0.87 -2.81 5.56
C ARG A 54 -0.12 -2.45 4.27
N LEU A 55 -0.85 -2.45 3.15
CA LEU A 55 -0.49 -1.67 1.97
C LEU A 55 -0.97 -0.23 2.19
N CYS A 56 -0.04 0.69 2.39
CA CYS A 56 -0.33 2.08 2.75
C CYS A 56 -0.59 2.93 1.50
N ARG A 57 -1.69 2.61 0.82
CA ARG A 57 -2.24 3.40 -0.29
C ARG A 57 -3.72 3.73 0.02
N PRO A 58 -4.05 4.98 0.36
CA PRO A 58 -3.15 6.14 0.49
C PRO A 58 -2.21 6.05 1.71
N SER A 59 -1.20 6.91 1.77
CA SER A 59 -0.07 6.83 2.73
C SER A 59 -0.51 6.85 4.20
N GLU A 60 -1.50 7.67 4.52
CA GLU A 60 -2.05 7.88 5.86
C GLU A 60 -2.70 6.64 6.47
N ARG A 61 -2.94 5.58 5.67
CA ARG A 61 -3.31 4.26 6.20
C ARG A 61 -2.26 3.68 7.16
N VAL A 62 -1.00 4.14 7.09
CA VAL A 62 0.04 3.74 8.05
C VAL A 62 -0.34 4.12 9.48
N LEU A 63 -1.10 5.20 9.67
CA LEU A 63 -1.56 5.67 10.98
C LEU A 63 -2.48 4.66 11.68
N ASP A 64 -3.05 3.68 10.97
CA ASP A 64 -3.87 2.61 11.57
C ASP A 64 -3.01 1.58 12.32
N ILE A 65 -1.71 1.49 12.01
CA ILE A 65 -0.81 0.45 12.52
C ILE A 65 0.42 1.01 13.24
N LEU A 66 0.67 2.31 13.24
CA LEU A 66 1.74 2.87 14.08
C LEU A 66 1.42 2.70 15.57
N PRO A 67 2.38 2.26 16.42
CA PRO A 67 2.15 2.07 17.85
C PRO A 67 1.93 3.39 18.58
N GLU A 68 2.63 4.44 18.17
CA GLU A 68 2.54 5.78 18.75
C GLU A 68 1.70 6.70 17.87
N ALA A 69 1.00 7.64 18.50
CA ALA A 69 0.33 8.73 17.80
C ALA A 69 1.35 9.68 17.15
N GLN A 70 0.90 10.46 16.17
CA GLN A 70 1.72 11.53 15.61
C GLN A 70 2.04 12.57 16.69
N GLN A 71 3.29 13.04 16.71
CA GLN A 71 3.80 13.95 17.75
C GLN A 71 3.58 15.44 17.43
N GLY A 72 3.02 15.74 16.26
CA GLY A 72 2.68 17.08 15.78
C GLY A 72 1.99 17.02 14.43
N ALA A 73 1.71 18.19 13.85
CA ALA A 73 1.07 18.27 12.54
C ALA A 73 1.92 17.60 11.43
N PHE A 74 1.24 16.95 10.49
CA PHE A 74 1.88 16.36 9.31
C PHE A 74 1.07 16.69 8.06
N SER A 75 1.77 17.23 7.06
CA SER A 75 1.24 17.43 5.70
C SER A 75 2.08 16.63 4.72
N LYS A 76 1.43 16.09 3.67
CA LYS A 76 2.08 15.40 2.56
C LYS A 76 2.95 16.39 1.75
N GLU A 77 3.78 15.84 0.87
CA GLU A 77 4.67 16.64 0.00
C GLU A 77 3.91 17.59 -0.95
N ASP A 78 2.67 17.26 -1.29
CA ASP A 78 1.77 18.09 -2.11
C ASP A 78 1.00 19.14 -1.29
N GLY A 79 1.25 19.20 0.03
CA GLY A 79 0.60 20.13 0.94
C GLY A 79 -0.73 19.64 1.51
N GLU A 80 -1.18 18.41 1.19
CA GLU A 80 -2.39 17.85 1.78
C GLU A 80 -2.19 17.62 3.30
N PRO A 81 -2.98 18.27 4.17
CA PRO A 81 -2.84 18.11 5.61
C PRO A 81 -3.47 16.78 6.07
N VAL A 82 -2.75 15.99 6.87
CA VAL A 82 -3.18 14.65 7.30
C VAL A 82 -3.53 14.60 8.79
N VAL A 83 -2.71 15.22 9.65
CA VAL A 83 -3.00 15.38 11.07
C VAL A 83 -2.74 16.81 11.52
N ASP A 84 -3.52 17.27 12.49
CA ASP A 84 -3.34 18.56 13.14
C ASP A 84 -2.26 18.54 14.25
N GLU A 85 -2.03 19.70 14.87
CA GLU A 85 -1.09 19.86 15.99
C GLU A 85 -1.48 19.05 17.23
N GLN A 86 -2.74 18.62 17.33
CA GLN A 86 -3.23 17.75 18.41
C GLN A 86 -3.11 16.26 18.05
N GLY A 87 -2.52 15.93 16.90
CA GLY A 87 -2.35 14.57 16.39
C GLY A 87 -3.65 13.93 15.90
N GLN A 88 -4.73 14.70 15.74
CA GLN A 88 -6.01 14.19 15.24
C GLN A 88 -6.00 14.15 13.72
N ARG A 89 -6.65 13.13 13.14
CA ARG A 89 -6.77 13.03 11.68
C ARG A 89 -7.67 14.12 11.14
N LEU A 90 -7.15 14.85 10.17
CA LEU A 90 -7.93 15.74 9.34
C LEU A 90 -8.61 14.87 8.29
N LYS A 91 -9.95 14.88 8.28
CA LYS A 91 -10.69 14.19 7.21
C LYS A 91 -10.48 14.97 5.90
N PRO A 92 -10.25 14.29 4.77
CA PRO A 92 -10.36 14.94 3.47
C PRO A 92 -11.79 15.45 3.23
#